data_AF-A0A957BQD5-F1
#
_entry.id   AF-A0A957BQD5-F1
#
_cell.length_a   1.000
_cell.length_b   1.000
_cell.length_c   1.000
_cell.angle_alpha   90.00
_cell.angle_beta   90.00
_cell.angle_gamma   90.00
#
_symmetry.space_group_name_H-M   'P 1'
#
loop_
_entity.id
_entity.type
_entity.pdbx_description
1 polymer ?
#
loop_
_entity_poly.entity_id
_entity_poly.type
_entity_poly.pdbx_seq_one_letter_code
_entity_poly.pdbx_strand_id
1 'polypeptide(L)'
;MSRKWLIVVCVLSVLSLTLPASIAAAQDCPDGVVSLRVDDWSSGDRVEYMNQVIAAFEEENPCIDVVLEPNIGDDQNTRRLTWLAAGTSPDLMAYPPEWAALYMESSDGQAYIDLSDYVNGDDGIAIGEDVYQGIYEQGFYAGSPVALPKDYSTSSFYINTALFDAAGIPYPEEGWTWDDVLDIAMQLTLDANGN
;
A
#
# COMPACT_ATOMS: atom_id res chain seq x y z
N MET A 1 75.46 -31.09 -10.99
CA MET A 1 74.68 -31.47 -9.79
C MET A 1 74.71 -30.33 -8.79
N SER A 2 73.53 -29.99 -8.23
CA SER A 2 73.21 -28.90 -7.30
C SER A 2 73.24 -27.46 -7.87
N ARG A 3 72.08 -26.99 -8.37
CA ARG A 3 71.78 -25.56 -8.56
C ARG A 3 70.97 -25.11 -7.34
N LYS A 4 71.54 -24.20 -6.53
CA LYS A 4 70.78 -23.45 -5.52
C LYS A 4 70.58 -22.04 -6.09
N TRP A 5 69.33 -21.67 -6.36
CA TRP A 5 68.96 -20.37 -6.90
C TRP A 5 68.94 -19.31 -5.79
N LEU A 6 69.50 -18.14 -6.11
CA LEU A 6 69.42 -16.93 -5.29
C LEU A 6 67.99 -16.39 -5.32
N ILE A 7 67.45 -16.11 -4.14
CA ILE A 7 66.19 -15.38 -3.94
C ILE A 7 66.51 -13.90 -4.08
N VAL A 8 65.94 -13.26 -5.11
CA VAL A 8 65.91 -11.80 -5.25
C VAL A 8 64.70 -11.29 -4.49
N VAL A 9 64.95 -10.46 -3.48
CA VAL A 9 63.94 -9.75 -2.69
C VAL A 9 63.47 -8.54 -3.50
N CYS A 10 62.25 -8.61 -4.06
CA CYS A 10 61.56 -7.44 -4.59
C CYS A 10 60.67 -6.85 -3.49
N VAL A 11 61.10 -5.71 -2.94
CA VAL A 11 60.27 -4.86 -2.07
C VAL A 11 59.26 -4.14 -2.96
N LEU A 12 58.01 -4.59 -2.96
CA LEU A 12 56.88 -3.86 -3.52
C LEU A 12 56.08 -3.27 -2.35
N SER A 13 56.30 -1.98 -2.12
CA SER A 13 55.52 -1.12 -1.24
C SER A 13 54.10 -0.97 -1.79
N VAL A 14 53.16 -1.73 -1.24
CA VAL A 14 51.72 -1.51 -1.48
C VAL A 14 51.26 -0.40 -0.55
N LEU A 15 50.98 0.75 -1.14
CA LEU A 15 50.35 1.90 -0.50
C LEU A 15 48.91 1.49 -0.13
N SER A 16 48.68 1.14 1.13
CA SER A 16 47.35 0.81 1.66
C SER A 16 46.49 2.07 1.71
N LEU A 17 45.69 2.29 0.67
CA LEU A 17 44.61 3.27 0.66
C LEU A 17 43.50 2.72 1.58
N THR A 18 43.53 3.10 2.86
CA THR A 18 42.42 2.82 3.78
C THR A 18 41.26 3.73 3.40
N LEU A 19 40.36 3.26 2.55
CA LEU A 19 39.01 3.81 2.52
C LEU A 19 38.40 3.55 3.91
N PRO A 20 37.84 4.58 4.59
CA PRO A 20 36.95 4.30 5.70
C PRO A 20 35.73 3.62 5.09
N ALA A 21 35.68 2.30 5.21
CA ALA A 21 34.41 1.61 5.15
C ALA A 21 33.59 2.20 6.30
N SER A 22 32.63 3.06 5.99
CA SER A 22 31.50 3.28 6.87
C SER A 22 30.84 1.92 7.05
N ILE A 23 31.27 1.21 8.08
CA ILE A 23 30.48 0.15 8.68
C ILE A 23 29.26 0.90 9.20
N ALA A 24 28.19 0.95 8.39
CA ALA A 24 26.87 1.03 8.95
C ALA A 24 26.84 -0.07 10.00
N ALA A 25 26.64 0.29 11.27
CA ALA A 25 26.52 -0.68 12.32
C ALA A 25 25.46 -1.68 11.86
N ALA A 26 25.85 -2.94 11.66
CA ALA A 26 24.87 -3.99 11.45
C ALA A 26 24.03 -4.00 12.73
N GLN A 27 22.79 -3.51 12.62
CA GLN A 27 21.87 -3.47 13.74
C GLN A 27 21.72 -4.91 14.27
N ASP A 28 21.92 -5.09 15.58
CA ASP A 28 21.78 -6.40 16.19
C ASP A 28 20.29 -6.68 16.40
N CYS A 29 19.79 -7.76 15.77
CA CYS A 29 18.42 -8.24 15.87
C CYS A 29 18.45 -9.59 16.57
N PRO A 30 18.28 -9.63 17.91
CA PRO A 30 18.51 -10.83 18.72
C PRO A 30 17.63 -12.03 18.33
N ASP A 31 16.40 -11.74 17.89
CA ASP A 31 15.42 -12.74 17.46
C ASP A 31 15.39 -12.94 15.94
N GLY A 32 16.36 -12.35 15.24
CA GLY A 32 16.40 -12.30 13.78
C GLY A 32 15.58 -11.16 13.19
N VAL A 33 15.61 -11.06 11.87
CA VAL A 33 14.80 -10.10 11.11
C VAL A 33 13.43 -10.73 10.83
N VAL A 34 12.37 -10.00 11.13
CA VAL A 34 10.99 -10.37 10.81
C VAL A 34 10.65 -9.81 9.43
N SER A 35 10.28 -10.67 8.48
CA SER A 35 9.83 -10.23 7.15
C SER A 35 8.30 -10.19 7.12
N LEU A 36 7.73 -9.02 6.79
CA LEU A 36 6.29 -8.77 6.66
C LEU A 36 5.93 -8.57 5.20
N ARG A 37 4.98 -9.36 4.69
CA ARG A 37 4.45 -9.21 3.33
C ARG A 37 3.21 -8.31 3.36
N VAL A 38 3.21 -7.27 2.52
CA VAL A 38 2.14 -6.28 2.46
C VAL A 38 1.50 -6.28 1.08
N ASP A 39 0.22 -6.61 1.02
CA ASP A 39 -0.62 -6.56 -0.16
C ASP A 39 -1.41 -5.25 -0.22
N ASP A 40 -1.35 -4.55 -1.36
CA ASP A 40 -2.15 -3.36 -1.61
C ASP A 40 -2.42 -3.13 -3.12
N TRP A 41 -3.03 -1.99 -3.47
CA TRP A 41 -3.29 -1.61 -4.87
C TRP A 41 -2.27 -0.63 -5.46
N SER A 42 -1.06 -0.56 -4.92
CA SER A 42 -0.06 0.41 -5.38
C SER A 42 0.35 0.14 -6.81
N SER A 43 0.17 1.14 -7.69
CA SER A 43 0.54 1.09 -9.09
C SER A 43 1.18 2.42 -9.52
N GLY A 44 2.02 2.38 -10.56
CA GLY A 44 2.74 3.56 -11.05
C GLY A 44 3.50 4.28 -9.93
N ASP A 45 3.37 5.60 -9.87
CA ASP A 45 4.03 6.46 -8.88
C ASP A 45 3.70 6.11 -7.42
N ARG A 46 2.55 5.45 -7.17
CA ARG A 46 2.16 5.03 -5.82
C ARG A 46 3.10 3.97 -5.24
N VAL A 47 3.71 3.12 -6.08
CA VAL A 47 4.70 2.14 -5.64
C VAL A 47 5.94 2.83 -5.06
N GLU A 48 6.42 3.88 -5.72
CA GLU A 48 7.57 4.64 -5.25
C GLU A 48 7.25 5.35 -3.92
N TYR A 49 6.07 5.96 -3.81
CA TYR A 49 5.60 6.56 -2.56
C TYR A 49 5.53 5.52 -1.42
N MET A 50 4.94 4.35 -1.65
CA MET A 50 4.84 3.32 -0.63
C MET A 50 6.21 2.80 -0.20
N ASN A 51 7.16 2.67 -1.13
CA ASN A 51 8.54 2.30 -0.78
C ASN A 51 9.23 3.35 0.10
N GLN A 52 8.90 4.64 -0.04
CA GLN A 52 9.41 5.68 0.87
C GLN A 52 8.81 5.54 2.28
N VAL A 53 7.51 5.24 2.38
CA VAL A 53 6.84 4.96 3.66
C VAL A 53 7.44 3.73 4.32
N ILE A 54 7.65 2.65 3.56
CA ILE A 54 8.30 1.43 4.04
C ILE A 54 9.71 1.71 4.54
N ALA A 55 10.53 2.42 3.77
CA ALA A 55 11.90 2.75 4.17
C ALA A 55 11.94 3.57 5.48
N ALA A 56 11.03 4.53 5.66
CA ALA A 56 10.92 5.28 6.90
C ALA A 56 10.49 4.38 8.08
N PHE A 57 9.55 3.47 7.86
CA PHE A 57 9.15 2.49 8.86
C PHE A 57 10.29 1.54 9.25
N GLU A 58 11.06 1.03 8.29
CA GLU A 58 12.21 0.15 8.53
C GLU A 58 13.38 0.89 9.21
N GLU A 59 13.56 2.18 8.94
CA GLU A 59 14.54 3.01 9.65
C GLU A 59 14.22 3.10 11.16
N GLU A 60 12.93 3.23 11.50
CA GLU A 60 12.45 3.22 12.89
C GLU A 60 12.36 1.81 13.49
N ASN A 61 12.24 0.79 12.64
CA ASN A 61 12.05 -0.61 13.01
C ASN A 61 13.09 -1.52 12.32
N PRO A 62 14.38 -1.42 12.67
CA PRO A 62 15.48 -1.99 11.89
C PRO A 62 15.57 -3.52 11.91
N CYS A 63 14.71 -4.20 12.68
CA CYS A 63 14.58 -5.66 12.71
C CYS A 63 13.33 -6.15 11.97
N ILE A 64 12.65 -5.26 11.24
CA ILE A 64 11.53 -5.58 10.37
C ILE A 64 11.94 -5.27 8.93
N ASP A 65 11.68 -6.22 8.04
CA ASP A 65 11.83 -6.12 6.59
C ASP A 65 10.43 -6.19 5.98
N VAL A 66 10.06 -5.25 5.12
CA VAL A 66 8.71 -5.16 4.55
C VAL A 66 8.78 -5.39 3.05
N VAL A 67 8.08 -6.44 2.61
CA VAL A 67 7.97 -6.82 1.20
C VAL A 67 6.61 -6.38 0.67
N LEU A 68 6.59 -5.32 -0.14
CA LEU A 68 5.39 -4.88 -0.85
C LEU A 68 5.07 -5.84 -2.01
N GLU A 69 3.86 -6.37 -2.04
CA GLU A 69 3.33 -7.27 -3.06
C GLU A 69 2.06 -6.69 -3.69
N PRO A 70 2.17 -5.75 -4.65
CA PRO A 70 0.99 -5.15 -5.24
C PRO A 70 0.05 -6.16 -5.91
N ASN A 71 -1.21 -6.02 -5.58
CA ASN A 71 -2.36 -6.75 -6.10
C ASN A 71 -3.21 -5.71 -6.83
N ILE A 72 -2.93 -5.60 -8.14
CA ILE A 72 -3.64 -4.77 -9.12
C ILE A 72 -4.31 -5.65 -10.18
N GLY A 73 -5.60 -5.43 -10.45
CA GLY A 73 -6.39 -6.12 -11.49
C GLY A 73 -7.85 -6.37 -11.07
N ASP A 74 -8.65 -6.96 -11.95
CA ASP A 74 -10.07 -7.20 -11.64
C ASP A 74 -10.28 -8.44 -10.74
N ASP A 75 -9.31 -9.35 -10.71
CA ASP A 75 -9.36 -10.63 -10.00
C ASP A 75 -8.68 -10.61 -8.61
N GLN A 76 -8.23 -9.45 -8.12
CA GLN A 76 -7.40 -9.39 -6.90
C GLN A 76 -8.09 -10.01 -5.68
N ASN A 77 -9.40 -9.81 -5.56
CA ASN A 77 -10.17 -10.36 -4.45
C ASN A 77 -10.29 -11.89 -4.54
N THR A 78 -10.42 -12.44 -5.76
CA THR A 78 -10.36 -13.89 -6.00
C THR A 78 -8.97 -14.45 -5.67
N ARG A 79 -7.90 -13.69 -5.96
CA ARG A 79 -6.54 -14.05 -5.57
C ARG A 79 -6.36 -14.09 -4.05
N ARG A 80 -6.90 -13.10 -3.32
CA ARG A 80 -6.91 -13.10 -1.84
C ARG A 80 -7.64 -14.31 -1.26
N LEU A 81 -8.82 -14.67 -1.80
CA LEU A 81 -9.53 -15.89 -1.41
C LEU A 81 -8.68 -17.14 -1.62
N THR A 82 -7.95 -17.21 -2.74
CA THR A 82 -7.06 -18.34 -3.04
C THR A 82 -5.90 -18.41 -2.05
N TRP A 83 -5.30 -17.26 -1.71
CA TRP A 83 -4.23 -17.20 -0.73
C TRP A 83 -4.68 -17.62 0.66
N LEU A 84 -5.84 -17.14 1.12
CA LEU A 84 -6.44 -17.52 2.39
C LEU A 84 -6.71 -19.04 2.44
N ALA A 85 -7.34 -19.59 1.40
CA ALA A 85 -7.61 -21.03 1.33
C ALA A 85 -6.32 -21.88 1.29
N ALA A 86 -5.25 -21.35 0.72
CA ALA A 86 -3.94 -22.01 0.66
C ALA A 86 -3.07 -21.80 1.90
N GLY A 87 -3.45 -20.89 2.82
CA GLY A 87 -2.60 -20.48 3.95
C GLY A 87 -1.33 -19.77 3.52
N THR A 88 -1.39 -18.98 2.44
CA THR A 88 -0.23 -18.28 1.83
C THR A 88 -0.45 -16.77 1.71
N SER A 89 -1.46 -16.24 2.40
CA SER A 89 -1.76 -14.80 2.41
C SER A 89 -0.57 -13.98 2.91
N PRO A 90 -0.39 -12.77 2.36
CA PRO A 90 0.45 -11.74 2.98
C PRO A 90 -0.01 -11.44 4.42
N ASP A 91 0.90 -10.92 5.24
CA ASP A 91 0.64 -10.60 6.65
C ASP A 91 -0.32 -9.42 6.79
N LEU A 92 -0.21 -8.44 5.88
CA LEU A 92 -1.16 -7.35 5.74
C LEU A 92 -1.82 -7.42 4.37
N MET A 93 -3.15 -7.50 4.34
CA MET A 93 -3.92 -7.41 3.10
C MET A 93 -4.80 -6.16 3.12
N ALA A 94 -4.59 -5.26 2.18
CA ALA A 94 -5.53 -4.18 1.94
C ALA A 94 -6.72 -4.72 1.15
N TYR A 95 -7.95 -4.46 1.61
CA TYR A 95 -9.15 -4.96 0.93
C TYR A 95 -10.33 -3.97 0.98
N PRO A 96 -11.28 -4.04 0.04
CA PRO A 96 -12.46 -3.18 0.06
C PRO A 96 -13.40 -3.70 1.15
N PRO A 97 -13.95 -2.83 2.02
CA PRO A 97 -14.67 -3.25 3.24
C PRO A 97 -15.82 -4.23 2.96
N GLU A 98 -16.48 -4.14 1.81
CA GLU A 98 -17.55 -5.05 1.39
C GLU A 98 -17.11 -6.53 1.21
N TRP A 99 -15.80 -6.80 1.14
CA TRP A 99 -15.24 -8.15 1.06
C TRP A 99 -14.85 -8.75 2.43
N ALA A 100 -14.87 -7.96 3.52
CA ALA A 100 -14.45 -8.41 4.86
C ALA A 100 -15.14 -9.71 5.27
N ALA A 101 -16.47 -9.74 5.15
CA ALA A 101 -17.29 -10.87 5.56
C ALA A 101 -16.96 -12.13 4.76
N LEU A 102 -16.79 -11.99 3.44
CA LEU A 102 -16.48 -13.13 2.58
C LEU A 102 -15.11 -13.73 2.90
N TYR A 103 -14.09 -12.90 3.15
CA TYR A 103 -12.77 -13.41 3.56
C TYR A 103 -12.82 -14.14 4.89
N MET A 104 -13.47 -13.54 5.90
CA MET A 104 -13.65 -14.18 7.21
C MET A 104 -14.42 -15.50 7.08
N GLU A 105 -15.54 -15.53 6.37
CA GLU A 105 -16.33 -16.76 6.18
C GLU A 105 -15.58 -17.84 5.40
N SER A 106 -14.83 -17.45 4.35
CA SER A 106 -14.05 -18.40 3.54
C SER A 106 -12.87 -19.03 4.28
N SER A 107 -12.50 -18.49 5.43
CA SER A 107 -11.35 -18.90 6.25
C SER A 107 -11.77 -19.40 7.64
N ASP A 108 -13.05 -19.76 7.83
CA ASP A 108 -13.60 -20.16 9.13
C ASP A 108 -13.32 -19.13 10.25
N GLY A 109 -13.34 -17.84 9.90
CA GLY A 109 -13.11 -16.70 10.79
C GLY A 109 -11.64 -16.40 11.07
N GLN A 110 -10.70 -16.90 10.27
CA GLN A 110 -9.26 -16.80 10.54
C GLN A 110 -8.50 -15.86 9.59
N ALA A 111 -9.17 -15.24 8.62
CA ALA A 111 -8.52 -14.35 7.65
C ALA A 111 -7.84 -13.14 8.31
N TYR A 112 -8.45 -12.61 9.37
CA TYR A 112 -8.00 -11.41 10.06
C TYR A 112 -8.11 -11.59 11.57
N ILE A 113 -7.20 -10.96 12.30
CA ILE A 113 -7.19 -10.96 13.76
C ILE A 113 -8.13 -9.88 14.30
N ASP A 114 -8.58 -10.05 15.55
CA ASP A 114 -9.24 -8.98 16.29
C ASP A 114 -8.21 -7.90 16.64
N LEU A 115 -8.47 -6.66 16.20
CA LEU A 115 -7.58 -5.53 16.42
C LEU A 115 -7.94 -4.70 17.66
N SER A 116 -8.93 -5.12 18.46
CA SER A 116 -9.43 -4.34 19.60
C SER A 116 -8.35 -3.91 20.58
N ASP A 117 -7.43 -4.82 20.92
CA ASP A 117 -6.35 -4.52 21.88
C ASP A 117 -5.32 -3.54 21.30
N TYR A 118 -5.10 -3.58 19.98
CA TYR A 118 -4.20 -2.66 19.29
C TYR A 118 -4.83 -1.27 19.14
N VAL A 119 -6.15 -1.20 18.91
CA VAL A 119 -6.86 0.07 18.79
C VAL A 119 -7.03 0.76 20.15
N ASN A 120 -7.34 -0.01 21.19
CA ASN A 120 -7.62 0.55 22.53
C ASN A 120 -6.38 0.62 23.44
N GLY A 121 -5.21 0.19 22.95
CA GLY A 121 -3.96 0.24 23.68
C GLY A 121 -3.43 1.66 23.88
N ASP A 122 -2.36 1.79 24.68
CA ASP A 122 -1.75 3.09 25.00
C ASP A 122 -1.21 3.82 23.75
N ASP A 123 -0.73 3.06 22.77
CA ASP A 123 -0.26 3.54 21.45
C ASP A 123 -1.30 3.29 20.35
N GLY A 124 -2.58 3.18 20.73
CA GLY A 124 -3.69 2.90 19.83
C GLY A 124 -4.11 4.08 18.97
N ILE A 125 -5.24 3.92 18.26
CA ILE A 125 -5.75 4.94 17.33
C ILE A 125 -6.90 5.68 17.98
N ALA A 126 -6.81 7.02 18.06
CA ALA A 126 -7.87 7.84 18.62
C ALA A 126 -9.02 8.01 17.61
N ILE A 127 -10.04 7.14 17.72
CA ILE A 127 -11.20 7.19 16.84
C ILE A 127 -11.98 8.49 17.03
N GLY A 128 -12.26 9.19 15.94
CA GLY A 128 -12.88 10.52 15.91
C GLY A 128 -11.87 11.67 15.85
N GLU A 129 -10.62 11.44 16.24
CA GLU A 129 -9.53 12.43 16.14
C GLU A 129 -8.58 12.08 14.99
N ASP A 130 -8.04 10.86 14.98
CA ASP A 130 -7.13 10.36 13.95
C ASP A 130 -7.88 9.82 12.73
N VAL A 131 -9.07 9.25 12.95
CA VAL A 131 -9.87 8.56 11.94
C VAL A 131 -11.36 8.88 12.12
N TYR A 132 -12.07 9.15 11.02
CA TYR A 132 -13.51 9.33 11.06
C TYR A 132 -14.23 8.05 11.52
N GLN A 133 -15.12 8.18 12.51
CA GLN A 133 -15.91 7.07 13.08
C GLN A 133 -16.58 6.20 12.00
N GLY A 134 -17.30 6.81 11.06
CA GLY A 134 -18.02 6.06 10.01
C GLY A 134 -17.12 5.37 8.98
N ILE A 135 -15.83 5.72 8.92
CA ILE A 135 -14.84 5.01 8.10
C ILE A 135 -14.24 3.85 8.90
N TYR A 136 -13.92 4.08 10.18
CA TYR A 136 -13.44 3.05 11.09
C TYR A 136 -14.43 1.89 11.24
N GLU A 137 -15.73 2.19 11.37
CA GLU A 137 -16.79 1.19 11.51
C GLU A 137 -16.91 0.24 10.30
N GLN A 138 -16.37 0.60 9.12
CA GLN A 138 -16.37 -0.29 7.95
C GLN A 138 -15.38 -1.45 8.08
N GLY A 139 -14.42 -1.35 8.99
CA GLY A 139 -13.46 -2.42 9.29
C GLY A 139 -13.99 -3.49 10.25
N PHE A 140 -15.27 -3.43 10.65
CA PHE A 140 -15.82 -4.34 11.65
C PHE A 140 -16.38 -5.62 11.02
N TYR A 141 -16.09 -6.74 11.67
CA TYR A 141 -16.74 -8.03 11.39
C TYR A 141 -17.18 -8.66 12.71
N ALA A 142 -18.41 -9.15 12.76
CA ALA A 142 -19.00 -9.79 13.94
C ALA A 142 -18.88 -8.99 15.27
N GLY A 143 -18.77 -7.66 15.19
CA GLY A 143 -18.67 -6.77 16.34
C GLY A 143 -17.24 -6.41 16.76
N SER A 144 -16.21 -6.96 16.12
CA SER A 144 -14.81 -6.64 16.37
C SER A 144 -14.19 -5.89 15.18
N PRO A 145 -13.27 -4.92 15.41
CA PRO A 145 -12.46 -4.35 14.36
C PRO A 145 -11.47 -5.41 13.84
N VAL A 146 -11.53 -5.71 12.55
CA VAL A 146 -10.60 -6.65 11.88
C VAL A 146 -9.76 -5.98 10.80
N ALA A 147 -10.03 -4.71 10.51
CA ALA A 147 -9.21 -3.87 9.65
C ALA A 147 -9.17 -2.42 10.13
N LEU A 148 -8.08 -1.74 9.79
CA LEU A 148 -7.90 -0.32 10.00
C LEU A 148 -8.00 0.42 8.66
N PRO A 149 -8.67 1.58 8.61
CA PRO A 149 -8.74 2.35 7.39
C PRO A 149 -7.39 2.97 7.07
N LYS A 150 -6.83 2.57 5.92
CA LYS A 150 -5.54 3.07 5.40
C LYS A 150 -5.70 4.36 4.58
N ASP A 151 -6.80 4.46 3.85
CA ASP A 151 -7.24 5.62 3.09
C ASP A 151 -8.76 5.54 2.90
N TYR A 152 -9.37 6.65 2.50
CA TYR A 152 -10.77 6.69 2.07
C TYR A 152 -10.90 7.63 0.88
N SER A 153 -11.95 7.43 0.09
CA SER A 153 -12.29 8.30 -1.02
C SER A 153 -13.77 8.60 -1.02
N THR A 154 -14.15 9.77 -1.50
CA THR A 154 -15.55 10.14 -1.71
C THR A 154 -15.85 10.20 -3.20
N SER A 155 -17.06 9.83 -3.58
CA SER A 155 -17.54 10.08 -4.93
C SER A 155 -17.63 11.58 -5.20
N SER A 156 -17.25 12.01 -6.39
CA SER A 156 -17.33 13.41 -6.82
C SER A 156 -17.60 13.48 -8.31
N PHE A 157 -18.27 14.54 -8.75
CA PHE A 157 -18.45 14.82 -10.16
C PHE A 157 -17.23 15.56 -10.70
N TYR A 158 -16.68 15.03 -11.79
CA TYR A 158 -15.65 15.70 -12.57
C TYR A 158 -16.24 16.09 -13.92
N ILE A 159 -16.03 17.33 -14.31
CA ILE A 159 -16.44 17.84 -15.63
C ILE A 159 -15.21 18.13 -16.47
N ASN A 160 -15.33 17.97 -17.79
CA ASN A 160 -14.38 18.52 -18.72
C ASN A 160 -14.85 19.93 -19.12
N THR A 161 -14.27 20.96 -18.51
CA THR A 161 -14.67 22.36 -18.73
C THR A 161 -14.60 22.78 -20.20
N ALA A 162 -13.66 22.23 -20.97
CA ALA A 162 -13.55 22.54 -22.40
C ALA A 162 -14.76 22.07 -23.21
N LEU A 163 -15.41 20.95 -22.82
CA LEU A 163 -16.64 20.50 -23.46
C LEU A 163 -17.82 21.41 -23.13
N PHE A 164 -17.92 21.87 -21.88
CA PHE A 164 -18.94 22.82 -21.45
C PHE A 164 -18.79 24.16 -22.17
N ASP A 165 -17.57 24.69 -22.25
CA ASP A 165 -17.27 25.95 -22.95
C ASP A 165 -17.60 25.86 -24.44
N ALA A 166 -17.23 24.75 -25.09
CA ALA A 166 -17.50 24.54 -26.51
C ALA A 166 -19.01 24.45 -26.82
N ALA A 167 -19.80 23.87 -25.91
CA ALA A 167 -21.25 23.76 -26.03
C ALA A 167 -22.00 25.01 -25.53
N GLY A 168 -21.31 25.96 -24.88
CA GLY A 168 -21.94 27.14 -24.27
C GLY A 168 -22.85 26.80 -23.08
N ILE A 169 -22.60 25.66 -22.41
CA ILE A 169 -23.38 25.19 -21.27
C ILE A 169 -22.75 25.75 -19.98
N PRO A 170 -23.54 26.34 -19.06
CA PRO A 170 -23.01 26.80 -17.77
C PRO A 170 -22.49 25.61 -16.95
N TYR A 171 -21.46 25.85 -16.14
CA TYR A 171 -20.92 24.80 -15.27
C TYR A 171 -21.92 24.41 -14.16
N PRO A 172 -21.81 23.18 -13.64
CA PRO A 172 -22.53 22.75 -12.45
C PRO A 172 -22.40 23.70 -11.27
N GLU A 173 -23.54 23.95 -10.63
CA GLU A 173 -23.66 24.62 -9.34
C GLU A 173 -24.19 23.64 -8.28
N GLU A 174 -24.06 24.03 -7.01
CA GLU A 174 -24.60 23.25 -5.90
C GLU A 174 -26.12 23.08 -6.04
N GLY A 175 -26.62 21.86 -5.80
CA GLY A 175 -28.05 21.56 -5.85
C GLY A 175 -28.55 20.93 -7.15
N TRP A 176 -27.67 20.58 -8.09
CA TRP A 176 -28.03 19.75 -9.24
C TRP A 176 -28.76 18.47 -8.86
N THR A 177 -29.71 18.12 -9.70
CA THR A 177 -30.43 16.86 -9.67
C THR A 177 -29.84 15.87 -10.67
N TRP A 178 -30.21 14.60 -10.54
CA TRP A 178 -29.85 13.60 -11.53
C TRP A 178 -30.46 13.86 -12.92
N ASP A 179 -31.60 14.55 -12.97
CA ASP A 179 -32.22 14.97 -14.23
C ASP A 179 -31.36 16.05 -14.91
N ASP A 180 -30.82 17.01 -14.15
CA ASP A 180 -29.89 18.03 -14.68
C ASP A 180 -28.62 17.38 -15.25
N VAL A 181 -28.08 16.38 -14.54
CA VAL A 181 -26.91 15.62 -15.00
C VAL A 181 -27.22 14.91 -16.32
N LEU A 182 -28.38 14.27 -16.44
CA LEU A 182 -28.80 13.57 -17.66
C LEU A 182 -28.97 14.54 -18.83
N ASP A 183 -29.68 15.64 -18.62
CA ASP A 183 -29.95 16.64 -19.66
C ASP A 183 -28.65 17.27 -20.19
N ILE A 184 -27.69 17.54 -19.32
CA ILE A 184 -26.38 18.08 -19.70
C ILE A 184 -25.54 17.01 -20.40
N ALA A 185 -25.54 15.77 -19.91
CA ALA A 185 -24.85 14.67 -20.58
C ALA A 185 -25.37 14.45 -22.00
N MET A 186 -26.69 14.55 -22.22
CA MET A 186 -27.31 14.47 -23.54
C MET A 186 -26.86 15.61 -24.45
N GLN A 187 -26.79 16.85 -23.95
CA GLN A 187 -26.30 18.00 -24.74
C GLN A 187 -24.81 17.92 -25.09
N LEU A 188 -24.00 17.29 -24.23
CA LEU A 188 -22.56 17.09 -24.46
C LEU A 188 -22.24 15.84 -25.28
N THR A 189 -23.23 14.99 -25.54
CA THR A 189 -23.05 13.79 -26.36
C THR A 189 -23.20 14.15 -27.83
N LEU A 190 -22.08 14.35 -28.50
CA LEU A 190 -22.03 14.64 -29.94
C LEU A 190 -21.64 13.39 -30.73
N ASP A 191 -22.37 13.10 -31.81
CA ASP A 191 -22.06 12.06 -32.76
C ASP A 191 -20.88 12.46 -33.68
N ALA A 192 -20.50 11.56 -34.62
CA ALA A 192 -19.42 11.81 -35.56
C ALA A 192 -19.63 13.03 -36.49
N ASN A 193 -20.86 13.55 -36.56
CA ASN A 193 -21.24 14.73 -37.33
C ASN A 193 -21.34 16.00 -36.46
N GLY A 194 -21.09 15.89 -35.16
CA GLY A 194 -21.20 16.99 -34.21
C GLY A 194 -22.64 17.32 -33.79
N ASN A 195 -23.58 16.37 -33.96
CA ASN A 195 -24.98 16.51 -33.52
C ASN A 195 -25.30 15.63 -32.31
#